data_AF-W7BTW4-F1
#
_entry.id   AF-W7BTW4-F1
#
_cell.length_a   1.000
_cell.length_b   1.000
_cell.length_c   1.000
_cell.angle_alpha   90.00
_cell.angle_beta   90.00
_cell.angle_gamma   90.00
#
_symmetry.space_group_name_H-M   'P 1'
#
loop_
_entity.id
_entity.type
_entity.pdbx_description
1 polymer ?
#
loop_
_entity_poly.entity_id
_entity_poly.type
_entity_poly.pdbx_seq_one_letter_code
_entity_poly.pdbx_strand_id
1 'polypeptide(L)'
;MMKKLKAIGSSLMVGVFFILSNLASYTIFTWLKGQYDFSWPTILEQATIAAGGIIIMVLIGFILSRFFFRHERLYFKIFRSVLEEIGRGNFQISEQLRPLQRMDDGNIRDTVLQVEKMAEQLGEMETLRQDFIANVSHEIQSPLTSISGFTKLLQDNSLSTEKRAHYLEIIQAETSRLSKISENLLKLTALEKK
;
A
#
# COMPACT_ATOMS: atom_id res chain seq x y z
N MET A 1 -1.79 -13.81 -22.67
CA MET A 1 -2.26 -15.15 -23.09
C MET A 1 -2.70 -16.02 -21.89
N MET A 2 -1.92 -16.10 -20.80
CA MET A 2 -2.24 -16.95 -19.62
C MET A 2 -3.54 -16.61 -18.86
N LYS A 3 -3.94 -15.32 -18.77
CA LYS A 3 -5.21 -14.92 -18.12
C LYS A 3 -6.45 -15.46 -18.85
N LYS A 4 -6.44 -15.47 -20.19
CA LYS A 4 -7.52 -16.04 -21.01
C LYS A 4 -7.57 -17.56 -20.88
N LEU A 5 -6.41 -18.22 -20.79
CA LEU A 5 -6.32 -19.67 -20.58
C LEU A 5 -6.86 -20.11 -19.20
N LYS A 6 -6.56 -19.34 -18.14
CA LYS A 6 -7.14 -19.56 -16.80
C LYS A 6 -8.65 -19.32 -16.77
N ALA A 7 -9.15 -18.29 -17.46
CA ALA A 7 -10.58 -18.00 -17.55
C ALA A 7 -11.36 -19.09 -18.30
N ILE A 8 -10.83 -19.59 -19.42
CA ILE A 8 -11.41 -20.72 -20.18
C ILE A 8 -11.38 -21.99 -19.32
N GLY A 9 -10.28 -22.25 -18.61
CA GLY A 9 -10.19 -23.37 -17.65
C GLY A 9 -11.22 -23.29 -16.53
N SER A 10 -11.46 -22.10 -15.98
CA SER A 10 -12.48 -21.89 -14.93
C SER A 10 -13.90 -22.12 -15.43
N SER A 11 -14.21 -21.71 -16.66
CA SER A 11 -15.55 -21.89 -17.27
C SER A 11 -15.84 -23.37 -17.55
N LEU A 12 -14.84 -24.10 -18.08
CA LEU A 12 -14.93 -25.56 -18.27
C LEU A 12 -15.13 -26.29 -16.94
N MET A 13 -14.44 -25.86 -15.88
CA MET A 13 -14.56 -26.45 -14.55
C MET A 13 -15.98 -26.28 -14.00
N VAL A 14 -16.59 -25.10 -14.17
CA VAL A 14 -18.00 -24.85 -13.75
C VAL A 14 -18.97 -25.77 -14.50
N GLY A 15 -18.77 -25.97 -15.81
CA GLY A 15 -19.58 -26.90 -16.60
C GLY A 15 -19.47 -28.35 -16.12
N VAL A 16 -18.26 -28.81 -15.80
CA VAL A 16 -18.04 -30.15 -15.21
C VAL A 16 -18.73 -30.27 -13.85
N PHE A 17 -18.62 -29.27 -12.98
CA PHE A 17 -19.31 -29.26 -11.68
C PHE A 17 -20.83 -29.30 -11.83
N PHE A 18 -21.39 -28.58 -12.80
CA PHE A 18 -22.82 -28.60 -13.08
C PHE A 18 -23.30 -30.01 -13.45
N ILE A 19 -22.59 -30.68 -14.37
CA ILE A 19 -22.92 -32.05 -14.78
C ILE A 19 -22.83 -33.02 -13.60
N LEU A 20 -21.75 -32.93 -12.80
CA LEU A 20 -21.57 -33.79 -11.63
C LEU A 20 -22.64 -33.57 -10.56
N SER A 21 -23.02 -32.32 -10.31
CA SER A 21 -24.09 -31.99 -9.35
C SER A 21 -25.45 -32.52 -9.78
N ASN A 22 -25.77 -32.46 -11.08
CA ASN A 22 -27.00 -33.00 -11.63
C ASN A 22 -27.00 -34.54 -11.59
N LEU A 23 -25.87 -35.17 -11.91
CA LEU A 23 -25.71 -36.62 -11.81
C LEU A 23 -25.89 -37.10 -10.37
N ALA A 24 -25.31 -36.41 -9.39
CA ALA A 24 -25.50 -36.71 -7.97
C ALA A 24 -26.97 -36.54 -7.54
N SER A 25 -27.64 -35.49 -8.01
CA SER A 25 -29.07 -35.30 -7.72
C SER A 25 -29.93 -36.41 -8.32
N TYR A 26 -29.59 -36.88 -9.52
CA TYR A 26 -30.27 -38.00 -10.17
C TYR A 26 -30.11 -39.31 -9.40
N THR A 27 -28.89 -39.64 -8.95
CA THR A 27 -28.64 -40.86 -8.17
C THR A 27 -29.32 -40.81 -6.80
N ILE A 28 -29.32 -39.67 -6.11
CA ILE A 28 -30.04 -39.50 -4.84
C ILE A 28 -31.55 -39.65 -5.04
N PHE A 29 -32.11 -39.04 -6.08
CA PHE A 29 -33.54 -39.10 -6.36
C PHE A 29 -33.99 -40.54 -6.70
N THR A 30 -33.25 -41.24 -7.56
CA THR A 30 -33.56 -42.63 -7.94
C THR A 30 -33.42 -43.60 -6.77
N TRP A 31 -32.41 -43.40 -5.92
CA TRP A 31 -32.26 -44.17 -4.69
C TRP A 31 -33.43 -43.95 -3.71
N LEU A 32 -33.85 -42.69 -3.50
CA LEU A 32 -35.00 -42.35 -2.67
C LEU A 32 -36.30 -42.95 -3.22
N LYS A 33 -36.50 -42.90 -4.53
CA LYS A 33 -37.67 -43.49 -5.19
C LYS A 33 -37.75 -45.00 -4.94
N GLY A 34 -36.62 -45.70 -4.98
CA GLY A 34 -36.56 -47.13 -4.66
C GLY A 34 -36.87 -47.49 -3.20
N GLN A 35 -36.67 -46.55 -2.27
CA GLN A 35 -36.90 -46.78 -0.84
C GLN A 35 -38.33 -46.48 -0.38
N TYR A 36 -39.01 -45.52 -1.04
CA TYR A 36 -40.32 -45.00 -0.60
C TYR A 36 -41.47 -45.24 -1.61
N ASP A 37 -41.21 -46.03 -2.65
CA ASP A 37 -42.14 -46.50 -3.69
C ASP A 37 -43.16 -45.44 -4.17
N PHE A 38 -42.60 -44.36 -4.71
CA PHE A 38 -43.35 -43.16 -5.05
C PHE A 38 -43.50 -42.98 -6.57
N SER A 39 -44.70 -42.61 -7.00
CA SER A 39 -45.08 -42.55 -8.42
C SER A 39 -45.50 -41.14 -8.81
N TRP A 40 -44.56 -40.37 -9.36
CA TRP A 40 -44.82 -39.02 -9.87
C TRP A 40 -44.90 -38.98 -11.40
N PRO A 41 -45.64 -38.00 -11.96
CA PRO A 41 -45.52 -37.66 -13.37
C PRO A 41 -44.07 -37.34 -13.72
N THR A 42 -43.60 -37.83 -14.88
CA THR A 42 -42.20 -37.70 -15.34
C THR A 42 -41.67 -36.26 -15.31
N ILE A 43 -42.54 -35.27 -15.57
CA ILE A 43 -42.18 -33.84 -15.55
C ILE A 43 -41.78 -33.38 -14.13
N LEU A 44 -42.51 -33.82 -13.11
CA LEU A 44 -42.23 -33.46 -11.72
C LEU A 44 -40.95 -34.14 -11.23
N GLU A 45 -40.69 -35.37 -11.66
CA GLU A 45 -39.42 -36.06 -11.36
C GLU A 45 -38.22 -35.29 -11.92
N GLN A 46 -38.25 -34.92 -13.21
CA GLN A 46 -37.18 -34.13 -13.83
C GLN A 46 -37.01 -32.76 -13.18
N ALA A 47 -38.11 -32.09 -12.82
CA ALA A 47 -38.05 -30.80 -12.14
C ALA A 47 -37.37 -30.88 -10.77
N THR A 48 -37.67 -31.92 -9.97
CA THR A 48 -37.04 -32.10 -8.65
C THR A 48 -35.56 -32.50 -8.74
N ILE A 49 -35.18 -33.32 -9.71
CA ILE A 49 -33.77 -33.65 -9.98
C ILE A 49 -33.00 -32.38 -10.39
N ALA A 50 -33.55 -31.57 -11.29
CA ALA A 50 -32.92 -30.33 -11.71
C ALA A 50 -32.77 -29.35 -10.53
N ALA A 51 -33.82 -29.18 -9.71
CA ALA A 51 -33.79 -28.32 -8.54
C ALA A 51 -32.76 -28.79 -7.49
N GLY A 52 -32.70 -30.10 -7.21
CA GLY A 52 -31.71 -30.69 -6.31
C GLY A 52 -30.28 -30.50 -6.80
N GLY A 53 -30.04 -30.67 -8.11
CA GLY A 53 -28.74 -30.42 -8.73
C GLY A 53 -28.27 -28.98 -8.55
N ILE A 54 -29.16 -28.01 -8.76
CA ILE A 54 -28.87 -26.59 -8.54
C ILE A 54 -28.52 -26.32 -7.07
N ILE A 55 -29.27 -26.89 -6.12
CA ILE A 55 -29.00 -26.73 -4.69
C ILE A 55 -27.61 -27.28 -4.33
N ILE A 56 -27.29 -28.49 -4.78
CA ILE A 56 -25.98 -29.13 -4.56
C ILE A 56 -24.87 -28.27 -5.15
N MET A 57 -25.05 -27.77 -6.38
CA MET A 57 -24.09 -26.88 -7.04
C MET A 57 -23.83 -25.61 -6.22
N VAL A 58 -24.88 -24.95 -5.73
CA VAL A 58 -24.76 -23.73 -4.92
C VAL A 58 -24.06 -24.01 -3.60
N LEU A 59 -24.37 -25.12 -2.92
CA LEU A 59 -23.72 -25.51 -1.67
C LEU A 59 -22.23 -25.79 -1.86
N ILE A 60 -21.87 -26.56 -2.89
CA ILE A 60 -20.47 -26.83 -3.23
C ILE A 60 -19.75 -25.53 -3.58
N GLY A 61 -20.35 -24.68 -4.41
CA GLY A 61 -19.81 -23.37 -4.76
C GLY A 61 -19.58 -22.49 -3.53
N PHE A 62 -20.50 -22.48 -2.57
CA PHE A 62 -20.36 -21.75 -1.31
C PHE A 62 -19.22 -22.28 -0.43
N ILE A 63 -19.06 -23.59 -0.33
CA ILE A 63 -17.97 -24.23 0.42
C ILE A 63 -16.62 -23.94 -0.22
N LEU A 64 -16.51 -24.13 -1.54
CA LEU A 64 -15.30 -23.82 -2.30
C LEU A 64 -14.95 -22.35 -2.20
N SER A 65 -15.93 -21.46 -2.36
CA SER A 65 -15.80 -20.01 -2.14
C SER A 65 -15.17 -19.72 -0.78
N ARG A 66 -15.73 -20.24 0.31
CA ARG A 66 -15.18 -20.06 1.66
C ARG A 66 -13.73 -20.53 1.80
N PHE A 67 -13.34 -21.56 1.05
CA PHE A 67 -11.97 -22.09 1.04
C PHE A 67 -11.02 -21.20 0.23
N PHE A 68 -11.35 -20.88 -1.03
CA PHE A 68 -10.52 -20.04 -1.90
C PHE A 68 -10.38 -18.60 -1.36
N PHE A 69 -11.47 -17.99 -0.89
CA PHE A 69 -11.44 -16.62 -0.34
C PHE A 69 -10.74 -16.51 1.03
N ARG A 70 -10.31 -17.61 1.67
CA ARG A 70 -9.47 -17.51 2.88
C ARG A 70 -8.08 -16.97 2.56
N HIS A 71 -7.48 -17.39 1.45
CA HIS A 71 -6.17 -16.92 1.03
C HIS A 71 -6.22 -15.43 0.65
N GLU A 72 -7.19 -15.02 -0.18
CA GLU A 72 -7.35 -13.61 -0.58
C GLU A 72 -7.53 -12.65 0.61
N ARG A 73 -8.33 -13.04 1.60
CA ARG A 73 -8.55 -12.22 2.80
C ARG A 73 -7.27 -12.04 3.64
N LEU A 74 -6.39 -13.04 3.67
CA LEU A 74 -5.11 -12.94 4.37
C LEU A 74 -4.18 -11.94 3.66
N TYR A 75 -4.04 -12.04 2.34
CA TYR A 75 -3.25 -11.09 1.55
C TYR A 75 -3.71 -9.66 1.77
N PHE A 76 -5.01 -9.42 1.64
CA PHE A 76 -5.58 -8.08 1.79
C PHE A 76 -5.32 -7.49 3.17
N LYS A 77 -5.44 -8.31 4.23
CA LYS A 77 -5.18 -7.87 5.61
C LYS A 77 -3.73 -7.45 5.81
N ILE A 78 -2.76 -8.23 5.32
CA ILE A 78 -1.33 -7.93 5.47
C ILE A 78 -0.95 -6.71 4.65
N PHE A 79 -1.37 -6.64 3.38
CA PHE A 79 -1.12 -5.48 2.52
C PHE A 79 -1.69 -4.20 3.12
N ARG A 80 -2.91 -4.25 3.67
CA ARG A 80 -3.50 -3.09 4.34
C ARG A 80 -2.64 -2.63 5.53
N SER A 81 -2.14 -3.55 6.36
CA SER A 81 -1.27 -3.17 7.48
C SER A 81 0.07 -2.58 7.03
N VAL A 82 0.64 -3.07 5.94
CA VAL A 82 1.89 -2.53 5.36
C VAL A 82 1.65 -1.12 4.81
N LEU A 83 0.59 -0.93 4.04
CA LEU A 83 0.23 0.39 3.50
C LEU A 83 -0.10 1.40 4.61
N GLU A 84 -0.71 0.94 5.70
CA GLU A 84 -0.97 1.79 6.87
C GLU A 84 0.33 2.22 7.56
N GLU A 85 1.31 1.33 7.70
CA GLU A 85 2.63 1.71 8.26
C GLU A 85 3.40 2.66 7.35
N ILE A 86 3.42 2.41 6.04
CA ILE A 86 3.99 3.37 5.07
C ILE A 86 3.29 4.72 5.19
N GLY A 87 1.96 4.72 5.31
CA GLY A 87 1.16 5.94 5.49
C GLY A 87 1.44 6.69 6.79
N ARG A 88 1.95 6.01 7.82
CA ARG A 88 2.41 6.62 9.09
C ARG A 88 3.87 7.10 9.02
N GLY A 89 4.55 6.93 7.90
CA GLY A 89 5.96 7.26 7.72
C GLY A 89 6.92 6.19 8.23
N ASN A 90 6.43 4.98 8.53
CA ASN A 90 7.28 3.85 8.88
C ASN A 90 7.57 3.00 7.64
N PHE A 91 8.80 3.10 7.16
CA PHE A 91 9.24 2.41 5.94
C PHE A 91 9.90 1.06 6.20
N GLN A 92 10.12 0.69 7.46
CA GLN A 92 10.73 -0.59 7.87
C GLN A 92 9.65 -1.68 7.91
N ILE A 93 9.25 -2.15 6.73
CA ILE A 93 8.09 -3.05 6.56
C ILE A 93 8.45 -4.54 6.37
N SER A 94 9.74 -4.90 6.37
CA SER A 94 10.22 -6.26 6.07
C SER A 94 9.67 -7.31 7.02
N GLU A 95 9.40 -6.97 8.29
CA GLU A 95 8.81 -7.90 9.26
C GLU A 95 7.34 -8.19 8.97
N GLN A 96 6.57 -7.17 8.61
CA GLN A 96 5.15 -7.23 8.28
C GLN A 96 4.93 -8.02 6.98
N LEU A 97 5.89 -7.99 6.06
CA LEU A 97 5.88 -8.75 4.80
C LEU A 97 6.37 -10.20 4.94
N ARG A 98 7.07 -10.56 6.02
CA ARG A 98 7.62 -11.92 6.27
C ARG A 98 6.59 -13.05 6.05
N PRO A 99 5.31 -12.92 6.47
CA PRO A 99 4.32 -13.97 6.20
C PRO A 99 4.04 -14.17 4.71
N LEU A 100 4.09 -13.11 3.89
CA LEU A 100 3.87 -13.16 2.45
C LEU A 100 5.08 -13.73 1.70
N GLN A 101 6.30 -13.45 2.18
CA GLN A 101 7.54 -13.96 1.57
C GLN A 101 7.67 -15.50 1.66
N ARG A 102 7.04 -16.12 2.67
CA ARG A 102 7.06 -17.58 2.88
C ARG A 102 6.03 -18.33 2.03
N MET A 103 5.19 -17.62 1.28
CA MET A 103 4.17 -18.23 0.43
C MET A 103 4.78 -18.62 -0.91
N ASP A 104 4.49 -19.84 -1.37
CA ASP A 104 4.95 -20.36 -2.67
C ASP A 104 4.04 -19.87 -3.82
N ASP A 105 3.88 -18.54 -3.93
CA ASP A 105 3.25 -17.88 -5.07
C ASP A 105 4.21 -16.84 -5.65
N GLY A 106 4.79 -17.17 -6.81
CA GLY A 106 5.75 -16.30 -7.48
C GLY A 106 5.23 -14.88 -7.74
N ASN A 107 3.95 -14.70 -8.05
CA ASN A 107 3.39 -13.36 -8.30
C ASN A 107 3.33 -12.53 -7.02
N ILE A 108 3.02 -13.17 -5.89
CA ILE A 108 2.99 -12.49 -4.59
C ILE A 108 4.40 -12.12 -4.18
N ARG A 109 5.36 -13.03 -4.34
CA ARG A 109 6.77 -12.76 -4.03
C ARG A 109 7.30 -11.56 -4.80
N ASP A 110 7.03 -11.48 -6.10
CA ASP A 110 7.43 -10.34 -6.93
C ASP A 110 6.77 -9.03 -6.47
N THR A 111 5.50 -9.08 -6.09
CA THR A 111 4.78 -7.91 -5.57
C THR A 111 5.35 -7.46 -4.23
N VAL A 112 5.66 -8.39 -3.34
CA VAL A 112 6.27 -8.11 -2.03
C VAL A 112 7.64 -7.45 -2.20
N LEU A 113 8.47 -7.95 -3.12
CA LEU A 113 9.78 -7.36 -3.42
C LEU A 113 9.65 -5.93 -3.97
N GLN A 114 8.65 -5.68 -4.83
CA GLN A 114 8.39 -4.33 -5.35
C GLN A 114 7.94 -3.37 -4.25
N VAL A 115 7.10 -3.82 -3.33
CA VAL A 115 6.60 -3.01 -2.21
C VAL A 115 7.72 -2.71 -1.22
N GLU A 116 8.56 -3.70 -0.92
CA GLU A 116 9.73 -3.53 -0.07
C GLU A 116 10.70 -2.49 -0.64
N LYS A 117 11.03 -2.61 -1.94
CA LYS A 117 11.85 -1.62 -2.64
C LYS A 117 11.23 -0.21 -2.63
N MET A 118 9.92 -0.11 -2.85
CA MET A 118 9.22 1.18 -2.81
C MET A 118 9.29 1.81 -1.41
N ALA A 119 9.10 1.02 -0.35
CA ALA A 119 9.20 1.50 1.02
C ALA A 119 10.62 1.97 1.34
N GLU A 120 11.65 1.20 0.94
CA GLU A 120 13.06 1.59 1.09
C GLU A 120 13.34 2.95 0.42
N GLN A 121 12.93 3.12 -0.84
CA GLN A 121 13.11 4.39 -1.57
C GLN A 121 12.38 5.57 -0.91
N LEU A 122 11.18 5.35 -0.38
CA LEU A 122 10.45 6.37 0.38
C LEU A 122 11.18 6.74 1.67
N GLY A 123 11.74 5.75 2.37
CA GLY A 123 12.53 5.97 3.59
C GLY A 123 13.82 6.73 3.33
N GLU A 124 14.52 6.42 2.24
CA GLU A 124 15.70 7.18 1.80
C GLU A 124 15.33 8.64 1.48
N MET A 125 14.24 8.86 0.74
CA MET A 125 13.76 10.20 0.40
C MET A 125 13.39 11.00 1.66
N GLU A 126 12.70 10.37 2.61
CA GLU A 126 12.34 11.00 3.88
C GLU A 126 13.58 11.37 4.70
N THR A 127 14.59 10.50 4.72
CA THR A 127 15.87 10.77 5.40
C THR A 127 16.58 11.96 4.76
N LEU A 128 16.69 11.98 3.42
CA LEU A 128 17.27 13.10 2.68
C LEU A 128 16.52 14.42 2.93
N ARG A 129 15.19 14.37 3.00
CA ARG A 129 14.34 15.53 3.33
C ARG A 129 14.64 16.05 4.74
N GLN A 130 14.75 15.16 5.73
CA GLN A 130 15.06 15.52 7.11
C GLN A 130 16.46 16.14 7.22
N ASP A 131 17.46 15.51 6.61
CA ASP A 131 18.84 16.02 6.57
C ASP A 131 18.93 17.38 5.90
N PHE A 132 18.21 17.56 4.78
CA PHE A 132 18.13 18.85 4.10
C PHE A 132 17.55 19.93 5.01
N ILE A 133 16.42 19.66 5.66
CA ILE A 133 15.78 20.63 6.57
C ILE A 133 16.69 20.97 7.75
N ALA A 134 17.36 19.97 8.34
CA ALA A 134 18.29 20.17 9.44
C ALA A 134 19.47 21.05 9.01
N ASN A 135 20.08 20.76 7.86
CA ASN A 135 21.20 21.53 7.32
C ASN A 135 20.81 22.97 7.01
N VAL A 136 19.68 23.18 6.34
CA VAL A 136 19.16 24.53 6.04
C VAL A 136 18.88 25.32 7.33
N SER A 137 18.29 24.66 8.33
CA SER A 137 18.02 25.29 9.63
C SER A 137 19.31 25.75 10.31
N HIS A 138 20.35 24.90 10.32
CA HIS A 138 21.67 25.26 10.87
C HIS A 138 22.33 26.41 10.10
N GLU A 139 22.30 26.39 8.77
CA GLU A 139 22.88 27.45 7.94
C GLU A 139 22.18 28.80 8.11
N ILE A 140 20.87 28.82 8.40
CA ILE A 140 20.11 30.03 8.71
C ILE A 140 20.34 30.50 10.15
N GLN A 141 20.46 29.57 11.11
CA GLN A 141 20.59 29.90 12.52
C GLN A 141 21.89 30.67 12.82
N SER A 142 23.00 30.32 12.17
CA SER A 142 24.30 30.99 12.35
C SER A 142 24.25 32.51 12.02
N PRO A 143 23.90 32.95 10.79
CA PRO A 143 23.83 34.37 10.45
C PRO A 143 22.77 35.09 11.28
N LEU A 144 21.63 34.45 11.58
CA LEU A 144 20.58 35.04 12.41
C LEU A 144 21.07 35.32 13.85
N THR A 145 21.85 34.39 14.41
CA THR A 145 22.46 34.55 15.74
C THR A 145 23.46 35.71 15.75
N SER A 146 24.31 35.82 14.72
CA SER A 146 25.23 36.95 14.54
C SER A 146 24.47 38.28 14.48
N ILE A 147 23.44 38.37 13.62
CA ILE A 147 22.62 39.59 13.47
C ILE A 147 21.98 39.96 14.82
N SER A 148 21.40 39.01 15.55
CA SER A 148 20.81 39.26 16.87
C SER A 148 21.85 39.70 17.90
N GLY A 149 23.05 39.13 17.87
CA GLY A 149 24.16 39.52 18.76
C GLY A 149 24.61 40.96 18.51
N PHE A 150 24.92 41.31 17.26
CA PHE A 150 25.41 42.65 16.91
C PHE A 150 24.34 43.73 17.05
N THR A 151 23.07 43.41 16.76
CA THR A 151 21.97 44.36 17.01
C THR A 151 21.80 44.68 18.50
N LYS A 152 22.01 43.72 19.41
CA LYS A 152 22.04 43.98 20.86
C LYS A 152 23.23 44.87 21.25
N LEU A 153 24.42 44.62 20.69
CA LEU A 153 25.59 45.45 20.95
C LEU A 153 25.40 46.91 20.47
N LEU A 154 24.68 47.12 19.37
CA LEU A 154 24.36 48.46 18.85
C LEU A 154 23.43 49.29 19.75
N GLN A 155 22.74 48.66 20.70
CA GLN A 155 21.89 49.35 21.68
C GLN A 155 22.70 50.06 22.79
N ASP A 156 23.99 49.76 22.91
CA ASP A 156 24.88 50.47 23.83
C ASP A 156 25.15 51.90 23.32
N ASN A 157 24.79 52.90 24.13
CA ASN A 157 24.98 54.31 23.82
C ASN A 157 26.43 54.79 24.03
N SER A 158 27.28 54.00 24.69
CA SER A 158 28.70 54.29 24.92
C SER A 158 29.61 53.82 23.78
N LEU A 159 29.04 53.20 22.74
CA LEU A 159 29.77 52.63 21.63
C LEU A 159 30.43 53.71 20.74
N SER A 160 31.70 53.54 20.40
CA SER A 160 32.38 54.45 19.46
C SER A 160 31.79 54.37 18.06
N THR A 161 31.94 55.44 17.28
CA THR A 161 31.47 55.52 15.89
C THR A 161 32.07 54.42 15.02
N GLU A 162 33.35 54.09 15.22
CA GLU A 162 34.04 53.03 14.47
C GLU A 162 33.47 51.65 14.78
N LYS A 163 33.24 51.32 16.06
CA LYS A 163 32.63 50.04 16.45
C LYS A 163 31.21 49.92 15.94
N ARG A 164 30.44 51.02 15.98
CA ARG A 164 29.07 51.07 15.46
C ARG A 164 29.04 50.78 13.97
N ALA A 165 29.93 51.41 13.19
CA ALA A 165 30.07 51.17 11.77
C ALA A 165 30.44 49.70 11.48
N HIS A 166 31.41 49.14 12.21
CA HIS A 166 31.83 47.75 12.05
C HIS A 166 30.71 46.74 12.35
N TYR A 167 29.92 46.94 13.41
CA TYR A 167 28.80 46.04 13.72
C TYR A 167 27.69 46.12 12.67
N LEU A 168 27.40 47.31 12.13
CA LEU A 168 26.46 47.46 11.01
C LEU A 168 26.95 46.74 9.74
N GLU A 169 28.26 46.78 9.45
CA GLU A 169 28.86 46.05 8.33
C GLU A 169 28.67 44.54 8.49
N ILE A 170 28.90 43.98 9.67
CA ILE A 170 28.70 42.55 9.92
C ILE A 170 27.22 42.17 9.74
N ILE A 171 26.29 42.96 10.28
CA ILE A 171 24.84 42.73 10.10
C ILE A 171 24.48 42.72 8.61
N GLN A 172 25.02 43.66 7.83
CA GLN A 172 24.74 43.74 6.40
C GLN A 172 25.31 42.55 5.63
N ALA A 173 26.50 42.07 6.00
CA ALA A 173 27.11 40.88 5.42
C ALA A 173 26.28 39.62 5.70
N GLU A 174 25.83 39.41 6.94
CA GLU A 174 25.03 38.25 7.32
C GLU A 174 23.61 38.29 6.73
N THR A 175 23.02 39.48 6.61
CA THR A 175 21.74 39.66 5.92
C THR A 175 21.89 39.29 4.43
N SER A 176 22.99 39.71 3.80
CA SER A 176 23.29 39.34 2.41
C SER A 176 23.51 37.83 2.24
N ARG A 177 24.12 37.18 3.24
CA ARG A 177 24.29 35.72 3.27
C ARG A 177 22.94 35.00 3.37
N LEU A 178 22.05 35.44 4.25
CA LEU A 178 20.68 34.90 4.36
C LEU A 178 19.90 35.03 3.04
N SER A 179 20.00 36.17 2.35
CA SER A 179 19.38 36.34 1.03
C SER A 179 19.87 35.32 0.01
N LYS A 180 21.19 35.06 -0.03
CA LYS A 180 21.76 34.03 -0.92
C LYS A 180 21.26 32.62 -0.60
N ILE A 181 21.16 32.27 0.69
CA ILE A 181 20.59 30.98 1.12
C ILE A 181 19.13 30.87 0.63
N SER A 182 18.32 31.91 0.85
CA SER A 182 16.92 31.94 0.39
C SER A 182 16.81 31.81 -1.14
N GLU A 183 17.65 32.49 -1.91
CA GLU A 183 17.67 32.38 -3.37
C GLU A 183 18.01 30.96 -3.84
N ASN A 184 18.98 30.31 -3.18
CA ASN A 184 19.36 28.94 -3.50
C ASN A 184 18.22 27.96 -3.23
N LEU A 185 17.50 28.14 -2.11
CA LEU A 185 16.31 27.34 -1.80
C LEU A 185 15.20 27.51 -2.85
N LEU A 186 14.91 28.75 -3.26
CA LEU A 186 13.93 29.03 -4.30
C LEU A 186 14.30 28.40 -5.65
N LYS A 187 15.59 28.48 -6.04
CA LYS A 187 16.09 27.81 -7.25
C LYS A 187 15.92 26.30 -7.20
N LEU A 188 16.20 25.69 -6.06
CA LEU A 188 16.05 24.24 -5.88
C LEU A 188 14.59 23.80 -6.07
N THR A 189 13.65 24.47 -5.42
CA THR A 189 12.21 24.17 -5.53
C THR A 189 11.64 24.41 -6.95
N ALA A 190 12.23 25.32 -7.71
CA ALA A 190 11.84 25.57 -9.10
C ALA A 190 12.32 24.47 -10.06
N LEU A 191 13.44 23.81 -9.77
CA LEU A 191 13.97 22.69 -10.56
C LEU A 191 13.20 21.39 -10.33
N GLU A 192 12.75 21.12 -9.11
CA GLU A 192 11.94 19.91 -8.78
C GLU A 192 10.56 19.90 -9.45
N LYS A 193 10.06 21.07 -9.88
CA LYS A 193 8.72 21.20 -10.48
C LYS A 193 8.65 20.86 -11.98
N LYS A 194 9.74 20.41 -12.59
CA LYS A 194 9.87 20.17 -14.04
C LYS A 194 10.27 18.73 -14.33
#